data_AF-A0A838RXX6-F1
#
_entry.id   AF-A0A838RXX6-F1
#
_cell.length_a   1.000
_cell.length_b   1.000
_cell.length_c   1.000
_cell.angle_alpha   90.00
_cell.angle_beta   90.00
_cell.angle_gamma   90.00
#
_symmetry.space_group_name_H-M   'P 1'
#
loop_
_entity.id
_entity.type
_entity.pdbx_description
1 polymer ?
#
loop_
_entity_poly.entity_id
_entity_poly.type
_entity_poly.pdbx_seq_one_letter_code
_entity_poly.pdbx_strand_id
1 'polypeptide(L)'
;MRRALEIDPLALPINWFYGHALFHARKYDESIAQLKKTLELDANFPGTHNHLARVYQAKGNYTESVEEYAKYQELIGEQRNAALVRESFAKGGWQGFVRAMVERPDLSPYLKAHFYAALGEKDKAFAELNKAYENRDGFVVMYLKVDPRLDPLRSDPRFQDLLRRVGFPQ
;
A
#
# COMPACT_ATOMS: atom_id res chain seq x y z
N MET A 1 -2.29 16.92 -12.60
CA MET A 1 -1.07 16.09 -12.62
C MET A 1 -0.37 16.12 -13.97
N ARG A 2 -0.95 15.62 -15.07
CA ARG A 2 -0.27 15.63 -16.40
C ARG A 2 0.24 17.02 -16.83
N ARG A 3 -0.61 18.05 -16.77
CA ARG A 3 -0.23 19.44 -17.08
C ARG A 3 0.81 20.04 -16.12
N ALA A 4 0.92 19.53 -14.89
CA ALA A 4 1.94 19.99 -13.94
C ALA A 4 3.33 19.37 -14.26
N LEU A 5 3.36 18.12 -14.74
CA LEU A 5 4.58 17.46 -15.22
C LEU A 5 5.13 18.07 -16.51
N GLU A 6 4.25 18.66 -17.33
CA GLU A 6 4.66 19.43 -18.52
C GLU A 6 5.37 20.74 -18.15
N ILE A 7 5.16 21.26 -16.94
CA ILE A 7 5.74 22.52 -16.45
C ILE A 7 7.05 22.27 -15.69
N ASP A 8 7.09 21.26 -14.82
CA ASP A 8 8.31 20.82 -14.13
C ASP A 8 8.39 19.28 -14.09
N PRO A 9 9.07 18.66 -15.07
CA PRO A 9 9.20 17.20 -15.14
C PRO A 9 10.19 16.63 -14.11
N LEU A 10 10.99 17.47 -13.43
CA LEU A 10 12.02 17.04 -12.47
C LEU A 10 11.52 17.07 -11.02
N ALA A 11 10.35 17.66 -10.77
CA ALA A 11 9.73 17.66 -9.44
C ALA A 11 9.38 16.22 -9.01
N LEU A 12 10.24 15.62 -8.17
CA LEU A 12 10.05 14.30 -7.57
C LEU A 12 8.65 14.11 -6.96
N PRO A 13 8.09 15.08 -6.19
CA PRO A 13 6.76 14.92 -5.62
C PRO A 13 5.66 14.84 -6.70
N ILE A 14 5.76 15.63 -7.77
CA ILE A 14 4.73 15.65 -8.84
C ILE A 14 4.72 14.33 -9.60
N ASN A 15 5.91 13.79 -9.92
CA ASN A 15 6.05 12.47 -10.55
C ASN A 15 5.48 11.36 -9.66
N TRP A 16 5.81 11.39 -8.36
CA TRP A 16 5.29 10.46 -7.38
C TRP A 16 3.76 10.55 -7.20
N PHE A 17 3.21 11.75 -7.05
CA PHE A 17 1.77 11.96 -6.92
C PHE A 17 1.00 11.47 -8.16
N TYR A 18 1.58 11.61 -9.36
CA TYR A 18 0.94 11.08 -10.56
C TYR A 18 0.92 9.54 -10.55
N GLY A 19 2.02 8.88 -10.17
CA GLY A 19 2.06 7.43 -9.97
C GLY A 19 1.02 6.96 -8.95
N HIS A 20 0.95 7.63 -7.80
CA HIS A 20 -0.05 7.34 -6.77
C HIS A 20 -1.50 7.47 -7.28
N ALA A 21 -1.80 8.51 -8.06
CA ALA A 21 -3.12 8.68 -8.65
C ALA A 21 -3.46 7.55 -9.65
N LEU A 22 -2.48 7.10 -10.45
CA LEU A 22 -2.64 5.99 -11.38
C LEU A 22 -2.93 4.67 -10.65
N PHE A 23 -2.26 4.43 -9.51
CA PHE A 23 -2.53 3.27 -8.65
C PHE A 23 -3.99 3.23 -8.18
N HIS A 24 -4.53 4.32 -7.63
CA HIS A 24 -5.93 4.39 -7.19
C HIS A 24 -6.93 4.31 -8.35
N ALA A 25 -6.51 4.73 -9.55
CA ALA A 25 -7.26 4.54 -10.80
C ALA A 25 -7.13 3.11 -11.38
N ARG A 26 -6.45 2.19 -10.69
CA ARG A 26 -6.21 0.80 -11.11
C ARG A 26 -5.40 0.68 -12.42
N LYS A 27 -4.68 1.73 -12.78
CA LYS A 27 -3.81 1.81 -13.97
C LYS A 27 -2.39 1.38 -13.59
N TYR A 28 -2.23 0.12 -13.25
CA TYR A 28 -1.00 -0.36 -12.59
C TYR A 28 0.24 -0.28 -13.47
N ASP A 29 0.14 -0.59 -14.77
CA ASP A 29 1.28 -0.48 -15.69
C ASP A 29 1.73 0.98 -15.89
N GLU A 30 0.77 1.88 -16.10
CA GLU A 30 1.06 3.32 -16.16
C GLU A 30 1.67 3.82 -14.84
N SER A 31 1.16 3.34 -13.70
CA SER A 31 1.69 3.67 -12.38
C SER A 31 3.14 3.21 -12.20
N ILE A 32 3.47 1.98 -12.59
CA ILE A 32 4.85 1.45 -12.51
C ILE A 32 5.77 2.27 -13.40
N ALA A 33 5.38 2.52 -14.66
CA ALA A 33 6.18 3.31 -15.59
C ALA A 33 6.44 4.72 -15.05
N GLN A 34 5.42 5.35 -14.47
CA GLN A 34 5.55 6.69 -13.92
C GLN A 34 6.42 6.72 -12.64
N LEU A 35 6.27 5.75 -11.74
CA LEU A 35 7.08 5.66 -10.53
C LEU A 35 8.54 5.33 -10.83
N LYS A 36 8.83 4.55 -11.88
CA LYS A 36 10.20 4.31 -12.35
C LYS A 36 10.90 5.57 -12.82
N LYS A 37 10.19 6.51 -13.45
CA LYS A 37 10.76 7.84 -13.76
C LYS A 37 11.15 8.62 -12.51
N THR A 38 10.39 8.49 -11.43
CA THR A 38 10.80 9.07 -10.14
C THR A 38 12.10 8.46 -9.63
N LEU A 39 12.32 7.15 -9.82
CA LEU A 39 13.58 6.49 -9.46
C LEU A 39 14.75 6.83 -10.39
N GLU A 40 14.49 7.18 -11.65
CA GLU A 40 15.54 7.71 -12.55
C GLU A 40 16.07 9.06 -12.07
N LEU A 41 15.23 9.85 -11.40
CA LEU A 41 15.60 11.14 -10.83
C LEU A 41 16.23 11.01 -9.44
N ASP A 42 15.68 10.16 -8.58
CA ASP A 42 16.23 9.80 -7.27
C ASP A 42 15.94 8.34 -6.95
N ALA A 43 16.97 7.50 -7.11
CA ALA A 43 16.90 6.07 -6.88
C ALA A 43 16.64 5.69 -5.42
N ASN A 44 16.77 6.64 -4.48
CA ASN A 44 16.62 6.41 -3.04
C ASN A 44 15.39 7.10 -2.46
N PHE A 45 14.47 7.59 -3.30
CA PHE A 45 13.25 8.25 -2.82
C PHE A 45 12.31 7.23 -2.14
N PRO A 46 12.19 7.21 -0.79
CA PRO A 46 11.55 6.09 -0.08
C PRO A 46 10.07 5.95 -0.43
N GLY A 47 9.39 7.07 -0.66
CA GLY A 47 7.98 7.09 -1.05
C GLY A 47 7.70 6.31 -2.33
N THR A 48 8.62 6.29 -3.28
CA THR A 48 8.46 5.57 -4.56
C THR A 48 8.56 4.07 -4.36
N HIS A 49 9.56 3.59 -3.61
CA HIS A 49 9.67 2.17 -3.27
C HIS A 49 8.42 1.65 -2.54
N ASN A 50 7.92 2.42 -1.58
CA ASN A 50 6.69 2.06 -0.88
C ASN A 50 5.48 1.94 -1.82
N HIS A 51 5.39 2.79 -2.84
CA HIS A 51 4.28 2.78 -3.80
C HIS A 51 4.43 1.68 -4.83
N LEU A 52 5.63 1.47 -5.38
CA LEU A 52 5.92 0.35 -6.27
C LEU A 52 5.58 -0.98 -5.58
N ALA A 53 5.91 -1.13 -4.30
CA ALA A 53 5.56 -2.32 -3.53
C ALA A 53 4.05 -2.61 -3.54
N ARG A 54 3.22 -1.58 -3.34
CA ARG A 54 1.74 -1.68 -3.38
C ARG A 54 1.21 -1.97 -4.78
N VAL A 55 1.80 -1.35 -5.80
CA VAL A 55 1.37 -1.54 -7.20
C VAL A 55 1.72 -2.94 -7.68
N TYR A 56 2.93 -3.42 -7.41
CA TYR A 56 3.35 -4.80 -7.72
C TYR A 56 2.50 -5.83 -6.97
N GLN A 57 2.18 -5.58 -5.69
CA GLN A 57 1.23 -6.41 -4.94
C GLN A 57 -0.12 -6.51 -5.67
N ALA A 58 -0.69 -5.37 -6.10
CA ALA A 58 -1.98 -5.34 -6.78
C ALA A 58 -1.97 -6.07 -8.14
N LYS A 59 -0.80 -6.16 -8.79
CA LYS A 59 -0.60 -6.94 -10.01
C LYS A 59 -0.36 -8.44 -9.78
N GLY A 60 -0.12 -8.87 -8.54
CA GLY A 60 0.31 -10.23 -8.23
C GLY A 60 1.82 -10.48 -8.42
N ASN A 61 2.60 -9.43 -8.67
CA ASN A 61 4.05 -9.49 -8.83
C ASN A 61 4.72 -9.48 -7.45
N TYR A 62 4.62 -10.58 -6.72
CA TYR A 62 4.96 -10.60 -5.30
C TYR A 62 6.46 -10.50 -5.02
N THR A 63 7.31 -11.03 -5.88
CA THR A 63 8.77 -10.93 -5.73
C THR A 63 9.22 -9.47 -5.76
N GLU A 64 8.79 -8.72 -6.79
CA GLU A 64 9.08 -7.30 -6.92
C GLU A 64 8.43 -6.48 -5.80
N SER A 65 7.21 -6.84 -5.40
CA SER A 65 6.53 -6.16 -4.27
C SER A 65 7.34 -6.25 -2.97
N VAL A 66 7.82 -7.44 -2.62
CA VAL A 66 8.60 -7.69 -1.41
C VAL A 66 9.94 -6.97 -1.45
N GLU A 67 10.63 -6.99 -2.58
CA GLU A 67 11.92 -6.31 -2.70
C GLU A 67 11.76 -4.78 -2.57
N GLU A 68 10.74 -4.20 -3.18
CA GLU A 68 10.45 -2.76 -3.04
C GLU A 68 9.98 -2.41 -1.61
N TYR A 69 9.26 -3.31 -0.93
CA TYR A 69 8.97 -3.16 0.50
C TYR A 69 10.24 -3.18 1.35
N ALA A 70 11.18 -4.08 1.08
CA ALA A 70 12.42 -4.20 1.83
C ALA A 70 13.31 -2.96 1.62
N LYS A 71 13.48 -2.49 0.38
CA LYS A 71 14.20 -1.23 0.08
C LYS A 71 13.58 -0.04 0.80
N TYR A 72 12.26 0.08 0.82
CA TYR A 72 11.60 1.12 1.60
C TYR A 72 12.01 1.09 3.08
N GLN A 73 12.01 -0.10 3.71
CA GLN A 73 12.44 -0.24 5.11
C GLN A 73 13.92 0.14 5.29
N GLU A 74 14.80 -0.27 4.37
CA GLU A 74 16.23 0.09 4.42
C GLU A 74 16.44 1.61 4.37
N LEU A 75 15.73 2.28 3.46
CA LEU A 75 15.84 3.72 3.25
C LEU A 75 15.30 4.56 4.42
N ILE A 76 14.37 4.02 5.21
CA ILE A 76 13.89 4.68 6.43
C ILE A 76 14.65 4.25 7.69
N GLY A 77 15.73 3.48 7.55
CA GLY A 77 16.59 3.06 8.68
C GLY A 77 16.08 1.85 9.45
N GLU A 78 15.19 1.05 8.87
CA GLU A 78 14.52 -0.09 9.50
C GLU A 78 15.10 -1.43 8.97
N GLN A 79 16.42 -1.64 9.12
CA GLN A 79 17.12 -2.79 8.52
C GLN A 79 16.59 -4.13 9.03
N ARG A 80 16.19 -4.20 10.31
CA ARG A 80 15.58 -5.41 10.86
C ARG A 80 14.26 -5.75 10.16
N ASN A 81 13.45 -4.75 9.84
CA ASN A 81 12.21 -4.95 9.11
C ASN A 81 12.47 -5.33 7.65
N ALA A 82 13.48 -4.75 7.01
CA ALA A 82 13.90 -5.16 5.67
C ALA A 82 14.29 -6.64 5.62
N ALA A 83 15.10 -7.10 6.59
CA ALA A 83 15.48 -8.50 6.72
C ALA A 83 14.27 -9.40 6.95
N LEU A 84 13.37 -9.02 7.88
CA LEU A 84 12.13 -9.75 8.14
C LEU A 84 11.28 -9.92 6.87
N VAL A 85 11.13 -8.86 6.09
CA VAL A 85 10.37 -8.87 4.82
C VAL A 85 10.95 -9.90 3.83
N ARG A 86 12.27 -9.86 3.58
CA ARG A 86 12.92 -10.78 2.65
C ARG A 86 12.94 -12.22 3.15
N GLU A 87 13.28 -12.43 4.42
CA GLU A 87 13.36 -13.77 5.01
C GLU A 87 12.01 -14.48 5.08
N SER A 88 10.96 -13.76 5.47
CA SER A 88 9.61 -14.34 5.54
C SER A 88 9.08 -14.74 4.16
N PHE A 89 9.38 -13.94 3.13
CA PHE A 89 9.09 -14.31 1.75
C PHE A 89 9.92 -15.50 1.27
N ALA A 90 11.21 -15.55 1.57
CA ALA A 90 12.06 -16.68 1.20
C ALA A 90 11.58 -18.00 1.84
N LYS A 91 11.07 -17.95 3.08
CA LYS A 91 10.57 -19.12 3.82
C LYS A 91 9.19 -19.60 3.38
N GLY A 92 8.29 -18.70 3.01
CA GLY A 92 6.86 -19.03 2.82
C GLY A 92 6.18 -18.36 1.63
N GLY A 93 6.96 -17.78 0.71
CA GLY A 93 6.45 -16.97 -0.40
C GLY A 93 5.61 -15.79 0.08
N TRP A 94 4.67 -15.36 -0.76
CA TRP A 94 3.77 -14.24 -0.45
C TRP A 94 3.01 -14.45 0.88
N GLN A 95 2.54 -15.67 1.14
CA GLN A 95 1.83 -16.00 2.38
C GLN A 95 2.74 -15.86 3.61
N GLY A 96 4.00 -16.31 3.53
CA GLY A 96 4.99 -16.14 4.58
C GLY A 96 5.25 -14.66 4.90
N PHE A 97 5.43 -13.84 3.86
CA PHE A 97 5.58 -12.39 3.99
C PHE A 97 4.36 -11.73 4.65
N VAL A 98 3.16 -11.96 4.14
CA VAL A 98 1.94 -11.32 4.66
C VAL A 98 1.68 -11.72 6.11
N ARG A 99 1.92 -12.98 6.48
CA ARG A 99 1.83 -13.43 7.88
C ARG A 99 2.86 -12.75 8.78
N ALA A 100 4.10 -12.60 8.34
CA ALA A 100 5.10 -11.87 9.10
C ALA A 100 4.72 -10.39 9.30
N MET A 101 4.07 -9.78 8.31
CA MET A 101 3.64 -8.38 8.41
C MET A 101 2.52 -8.18 9.43
N VAL A 102 1.50 -9.05 9.52
CA VAL A 102 0.41 -8.86 10.51
C VAL A 102 0.90 -8.95 11.97
N GLU A 103 1.96 -9.73 12.21
CA GLU A 103 2.59 -9.90 13.53
C GLU A 103 3.47 -8.71 13.95
N ARG A 104 3.78 -7.79 13.03
CA ARG A 104 4.55 -6.60 13.37
C ARG A 104 3.78 -5.70 14.34
N PRO A 105 4.35 -5.34 15.50
CA PRO A 105 3.66 -4.52 16.50
C PRO A 105 3.56 -3.04 16.09
N ASP A 106 4.45 -2.59 15.21
CA ASP A 106 4.59 -1.19 14.78
C ASP A 106 3.66 -0.80 13.61
N LEU A 107 2.98 -1.76 12.99
CA LEU A 107 2.01 -1.46 11.94
C LEU A 107 0.71 -0.90 12.50
N SER A 108 0.21 0.17 11.88
CA SER A 108 -1.11 0.72 12.20
C SER A 108 -2.21 -0.31 11.89
N PRO A 109 -3.35 -0.26 12.61
CA PRO A 109 -4.48 -1.13 12.32
C PRO A 109 -4.93 -1.07 10.85
N TYR A 110 -4.90 0.11 10.23
CA TYR A 110 -5.24 0.24 8.81
C TYR A 110 -4.32 -0.56 7.89
N LEU A 111 -3.01 -0.57 8.16
CA LEU A 111 -2.06 -1.37 7.38
C LEU A 111 -2.21 -2.87 7.65
N LYS A 112 -2.46 -3.27 8.90
CA LYS A 112 -2.74 -4.68 9.23
C LYS A 112 -3.97 -5.20 8.52
N ALA A 113 -5.02 -4.38 8.38
CA ALA A 113 -6.21 -4.75 7.64
C ALA A 113 -5.92 -5.11 6.18
N HIS A 114 -5.01 -4.41 5.50
CA HIS A 114 -4.63 -4.77 4.12
C HIS A 114 -4.00 -6.16 4.04
N PHE A 115 -3.12 -6.48 4.99
CA PHE A 115 -2.47 -7.79 5.03
C PHE A 115 -3.46 -8.90 5.38
N TYR A 116 -4.36 -8.69 6.34
CA TYR A 116 -5.44 -9.66 6.60
C TYR A 116 -6.39 -9.83 5.41
N ALA A 117 -6.72 -8.75 4.69
CA ALA A 117 -7.50 -8.84 3.46
C ALA A 117 -6.78 -9.67 2.39
N ALA A 118 -5.45 -9.53 2.25
CA ALA A 118 -4.63 -10.33 1.35
C ALA A 118 -4.54 -11.82 1.75
N LEU A 119 -4.73 -12.16 3.03
CA LEU A 119 -4.85 -13.55 3.50
C LEU A 119 -6.27 -14.12 3.29
N GLY A 120 -7.25 -13.30 2.91
CA GLY A 120 -8.66 -13.68 2.91
C GLY A 120 -9.28 -13.77 4.30
N GLU A 121 -8.55 -13.37 5.35
CA GLU A 121 -9.00 -13.38 6.75
C GLU A 121 -9.89 -12.16 7.03
N LYS A 122 -11.06 -12.11 6.38
CA LYS A 122 -11.97 -10.94 6.35
C LYS A 122 -12.36 -10.46 7.75
N ASP A 123 -12.63 -11.36 8.68
CA ASP A 123 -13.06 -11.00 10.03
C ASP A 123 -11.98 -10.23 10.78
N LYS A 124 -10.72 -10.67 10.66
CA LYS A 124 -9.57 -9.95 11.24
C LYS A 124 -9.32 -8.63 10.52
N ALA A 125 -9.48 -8.60 9.20
CA ALA A 125 -9.36 -7.37 8.43
C ALA A 125 -10.38 -6.31 8.90
N PHE A 126 -11.64 -6.69 9.12
CA PHE A 126 -12.66 -5.78 9.65
C PHE A 126 -12.41 -5.39 11.11
N ALA A 127 -11.90 -6.29 11.94
CA ALA A 127 -11.51 -5.94 13.31
C ALA A 127 -10.46 -4.81 13.31
N GLU A 128 -9.42 -4.94 12.48
CA GLU A 128 -8.38 -3.92 12.35
C GLU A 128 -8.89 -2.63 11.69
N LEU A 129 -9.79 -2.69 10.70
CA LEU A 129 -10.41 -1.50 10.12
C LEU A 129 -11.29 -0.73 11.13
N ASN A 130 -12.05 -1.43 11.97
CA ASN A 130 -12.84 -0.80 13.02
C ASN A 130 -11.93 -0.14 14.06
N LYS A 131 -10.84 -0.81 14.46
CA LYS A 131 -9.83 -0.23 15.34
C LYS A 131 -9.17 1.00 14.71
N ALA A 132 -8.86 0.97 13.42
CA ALA A 132 -8.33 2.13 12.69
C ALA A 132 -9.32 3.31 12.72
N TYR A 133 -10.60 3.04 12.50
CA TYR A 133 -11.67 4.04 12.56
C TYR A 133 -11.82 4.64 13.96
N GLU A 134 -11.86 3.81 14.99
CA GLU A 134 -11.96 4.23 16.40
C GLU A 134 -10.76 5.09 16.83
N ASN A 135 -9.56 4.71 16.37
CA ASN A 135 -8.33 5.47 16.59
C ASN A 135 -8.25 6.77 15.78
N ARG A 136 -9.26 7.06 14.95
CA ARG A 136 -9.30 8.20 14.03
C ARG A 136 -8.07 8.24 13.11
N ASP A 137 -7.62 7.06 12.67
CA ASP A 137 -6.50 6.94 11.73
C ASP A 137 -6.86 7.69 10.43
N GLY A 138 -6.06 8.70 10.08
CA GLY A 138 -6.28 9.55 8.91
C GLY A 138 -6.35 8.77 7.60
N PHE A 139 -5.71 7.59 7.52
CA PHE A 139 -5.80 6.73 6.34
C PHE A 139 -7.22 6.23 6.07
N VAL A 140 -8.05 6.06 7.12
CA VAL A 140 -9.44 5.62 6.97
C VAL A 140 -10.26 6.65 6.18
N VAL A 141 -10.16 7.92 6.55
CA VAL A 141 -10.90 9.00 5.84
C VAL A 141 -10.32 9.24 4.44
N MET A 142 -8.99 9.13 4.30
CA MET A 142 -8.33 9.44 3.03
C MET A 142 -8.48 8.34 1.96
N TYR A 143 -8.46 7.06 2.35
CA TYR A 143 -8.24 5.98 1.39
C TYR A 143 -9.24 4.83 1.45
N LEU A 144 -10.04 4.69 2.52
CA LEU A 144 -10.95 3.53 2.68
C LEU A 144 -11.79 3.27 1.42
N LYS A 145 -12.40 4.31 0.82
CA LYS A 145 -13.25 4.17 -0.37
C LYS A 145 -12.47 3.86 -1.65
N VAL A 146 -11.17 4.16 -1.76
CA VAL A 146 -10.44 4.13 -3.04
C VAL A 146 -9.29 3.14 -3.10
N ASP A 147 -8.75 2.72 -1.95
CA ASP A 147 -7.59 1.81 -1.87
C ASP A 147 -7.91 0.44 -2.52
N PRO A 148 -7.19 0.05 -3.58
CA PRO A 148 -7.40 -1.23 -4.26
C PRO A 148 -7.08 -2.45 -3.38
N ARG A 149 -6.24 -2.30 -2.35
CA ARG A 149 -5.88 -3.41 -1.45
C ARG A 149 -7.04 -3.88 -0.58
N LEU A 150 -8.10 -3.06 -0.49
CA LEU A 150 -9.35 -3.40 0.20
C LEU A 150 -10.43 -3.94 -0.75
N ASP A 151 -10.15 -4.06 -2.05
CA ASP A 151 -11.09 -4.61 -3.04
C ASP A 151 -11.68 -5.97 -2.62
N PRO A 152 -10.93 -6.91 -2.00
CA PRO A 152 -11.49 -8.18 -1.49
C PRO A 152 -12.59 -8.04 -0.42
N LEU A 153 -12.69 -6.88 0.23
CA LEU A 153 -13.67 -6.60 1.29
C LEU A 153 -14.90 -5.83 0.77
N ARG A 154 -14.83 -5.22 -0.41
CA ARG A 154 -15.85 -4.26 -0.88
C ARG A 154 -17.26 -4.84 -1.02
N SER A 155 -17.36 -6.12 -1.36
CA SER A 155 -18.64 -6.82 -1.51
C SER A 155 -19.27 -7.26 -0.18
N ASP A 156 -18.53 -7.15 0.93
CA ASP A 156 -19.01 -7.52 2.26
C ASP A 156 -19.88 -6.39 2.84
N PRO A 157 -21.09 -6.67 3.38
CA PRO A 157 -21.96 -5.65 3.95
C PRO A 157 -21.32 -4.78 5.03
N ARG A 158 -20.35 -5.33 5.78
CA ARG A 158 -19.61 -4.61 6.82
C ARG A 158 -18.77 -3.47 6.25
N PHE A 159 -18.32 -3.59 5.00
CA PHE A 159 -17.59 -2.53 4.32
C PHE A 159 -18.48 -1.33 4.03
N GLN A 160 -19.71 -1.57 3.57
CA GLN A 160 -20.69 -0.52 3.32
C GLN A 160 -21.10 0.18 4.61
N ASP A 161 -21.22 -0.57 5.71
CA ASP A 161 -21.46 0.00 7.03
C ASP A 161 -20.33 0.91 7.50
N LEU A 162 -19.08 0.45 7.36
CA LEU A 162 -17.92 1.25 7.72
C LEU A 162 -17.84 2.54 6.90
N LEU A 163 -18.12 2.49 5.58
CA LEU A 163 -18.18 3.69 4.74
C LEU A 163 -19.21 4.70 5.25
N ARG A 164 -20.40 4.24 5.66
CA ARG A 164 -21.43 5.12 6.24
C ARG A 164 -20.98 5.74 7.56
N ARG A 165 -20.36 4.96 8.45
CA ARG A 165 -19.84 5.45 9.74
C ARG A 165 -18.74 6.50 9.57
N VAL A 166 -17.91 6.35 8.54
CA VAL A 166 -16.88 7.35 8.17
C VAL A 166 -17.47 8.61 7.54
N GLY A 167 -18.70 8.55 7.01
CA GLY A 167 -19.39 9.68 6.41
C GLY A 167 -19.20 9.80 4.89
N PHE A 168 -18.83 8.72 4.19
CA PHE A 168 -18.81 8.73 2.73
C PHE A 168 -20.23 8.78 2.14
N PRO A 169 -20.46 9.58 1.08
CA PRO A 169 -21.74 9.58 0.39
C PRO A 169 -22.02 8.22 -0.27
N GLN A 170 -23.28 7.78 -0.18
CA GLN A 170 -23.81 6.55 -0.78
C GLN A 170 -23.90 6.68 -2.30
#